data_AF-A0A2E8KQ56-F1
#
_entry.id   AF-A0A2E8KQ56-F1
#
_cell.length_a   1.000
_cell.length_b   1.000
_cell.length_c   1.000
_cell.angle_alpha   90.00
_cell.angle_beta   90.00
_cell.angle_gamma   90.00
#
_symmetry.space_group_name_H-M   'P 1'
#
loop_
_entity.id
_entity.type
_entity.pdbx_description
1 polymer ?
#
loop_
_entity_poly.entity_id
_entity_poly.type
_entity_poly.pdbx_seq_one_letter_code
_entity_poly.pdbx_strand_id
1 'polypeptide(L)'
;MKLKFTSVLLLALITTFTANAQFTGFTAELDTVFFGPDTPTPDDPFDPDGNLEFYGAYRIYANFTNESDALSALYSDVGSLGTPSMYIDAPCGCHNPVTGSYAMDASNPSTIWMGPFLDWEYDTYMTIGMPSSDAPGFLPQGVGLPTNGANICSDVIDNGSIFSVGMPQNSAAGTDLKVLVAQVTTCGHFSFSACVQVFINGDQEVIQYDCPGVLEVTHVYDDGECVNDADGDGICDEFEVIGCMEEDACNYDPEATDNTGGCDYSCYGCTDEFSCNFNAEATLDDGSCEYTSCAGCTDPVACNFNMEAWLDDGTCEYVTCSGCTDPAACNYEDGMTIDDGTCILPGDPCDDGEEYTYDDFIQEDCSCTGYGCDDPDACNYNPNAIPDPGSCNYITLYTIVGETNPNAITLLTYSYPNTPGSTYEWVTTFGDIEDGEGTNEVEVAWWGDDEGTICVTETNSGGCSGEQVCLDVDITPVNLDELGPVPFIMYPSPATTTLNIHAPRLGASGAIVQIRDSSGRLVHTSEIGSVASLDVSGLARGTYLVKLISEGEHSLFSRVILQ
;
A
#
# COMPACT_ATOMS: atom_id res chain seq x y z
N MET A 1 40.90 0.28 45.21
CA MET A 1 40.35 -1.03 44.80
C MET A 1 41.51 -1.83 44.22
N LYS A 2 41.86 -3.03 44.72
CA LYS A 2 43.00 -3.80 44.15
C LYS A 2 42.57 -4.44 42.83
N LEU A 3 42.69 -3.70 41.73
CA LEU A 3 42.58 -4.24 40.38
C LEU A 3 43.82 -5.11 40.14
N LYS A 4 43.64 -6.42 40.20
CA LYS A 4 44.66 -7.39 39.76
C LYS A 4 44.64 -7.38 38.23
N PHE A 5 45.52 -6.61 37.62
CA PHE A 5 45.72 -6.67 36.18
C PHE A 5 46.40 -7.98 35.81
N THR A 6 45.80 -8.68 34.84
CA THR A 6 46.38 -9.84 34.17
C THR A 6 47.52 -9.37 33.28
N SER A 7 48.72 -9.89 33.51
CA SER A 7 50.00 -9.54 32.89
C SER A 7 49.92 -9.13 31.41
N VAL A 8 50.27 -7.87 31.12
CA VAL A 8 50.63 -7.42 29.77
C VAL A 8 52.06 -7.89 29.50
N LEU A 9 52.19 -8.82 28.55
CA LEU A 9 53.48 -9.36 28.11
C LEU A 9 54.19 -8.31 27.25
N LEU A 10 54.98 -7.44 27.88
CA LEU A 10 55.85 -6.50 27.17
C LEU A 10 56.96 -7.30 26.46
N LEU A 11 56.97 -7.23 25.12
CA LEU A 11 57.77 -8.09 24.24
C LEU A 11 59.27 -7.74 24.34
N ALA A 12 59.98 -8.34 25.28
CA ALA A 12 61.43 -8.28 25.35
C ALA A 12 62.07 -9.14 24.23
N LEU A 13 62.99 -8.53 23.50
CA LEU A 13 63.71 -9.08 22.35
C LEU A 13 64.42 -10.40 22.71
N ILE A 14 63.94 -11.54 22.18
CA ILE A 14 64.57 -12.85 22.39
C ILE A 14 65.87 -12.91 21.59
N THR A 15 67.00 -12.69 22.26
CA THR A 15 68.31 -13.07 21.73
C THR A 15 68.42 -14.60 21.71
N THR A 16 68.92 -15.13 20.60
CA THR A 16 69.05 -16.58 20.36
C THR A 16 69.92 -17.27 21.42
N PHE A 17 69.31 -18.11 22.27
CA PHE A 17 70.04 -18.91 23.27
C PHE A 17 70.45 -20.28 22.72
N THR A 18 71.68 -20.67 23.07
CA THR A 18 72.21 -22.04 22.94
C THR A 18 71.50 -22.97 23.92
N ALA A 19 71.10 -24.15 23.46
CA ALA A 19 70.17 -25.10 24.09
C ALA A 19 70.62 -25.80 25.41
N ASN A 20 71.42 -25.16 26.27
CA ASN A 20 71.84 -25.71 27.58
C ASN A 20 71.76 -24.72 28.76
N ALA A 21 71.35 -23.45 28.55
CA ALA A 21 71.22 -22.49 29.64
C ALA A 21 69.85 -22.65 30.33
N GLN A 22 69.86 -22.90 31.64
CA GLN A 22 68.62 -23.03 32.42
C GLN A 22 68.07 -21.70 32.91
N PHE A 23 68.94 -20.72 33.15
CA PHE A 23 68.57 -19.30 33.21
C PHE A 23 68.44 -18.72 31.81
N THR A 24 67.42 -17.89 31.58
CA THR A 24 67.07 -17.36 30.25
C THR A 24 67.13 -15.83 30.15
N GLY A 25 67.43 -15.13 31.24
CA GLY A 25 67.54 -13.67 31.28
C GLY A 25 66.64 -13.01 32.31
N PHE A 26 66.65 -11.68 32.31
CA PHE A 26 65.80 -10.86 33.18
C PHE A 26 64.56 -10.36 32.43
N THR A 27 63.48 -10.17 33.17
CA THR A 27 62.26 -9.48 32.73
C THR A 27 61.82 -8.49 33.80
N ALA A 28 61.22 -7.38 33.40
CA ALA A 28 60.53 -6.47 34.31
C ALA A 28 59.02 -6.59 34.14
N GLU A 29 58.29 -6.56 35.24
CA GLU A 29 56.84 -6.49 35.29
C GLU A 29 56.44 -5.22 36.04
N LEU A 30 55.52 -4.44 35.47
CA LEU A 30 54.94 -3.28 36.14
C LEU A 30 53.96 -3.78 37.20
N ASP A 31 54.19 -3.42 38.46
CA ASP A 31 53.34 -3.77 39.60
C ASP A 31 52.24 -2.71 39.82
N THR A 32 52.63 -1.43 39.82
CA THR A 32 51.69 -0.30 39.95
C THR A 32 52.26 0.98 39.34
N VAL A 33 51.37 1.88 38.92
CA VAL A 33 51.68 3.29 38.61
C VAL A 33 50.95 4.16 39.62
N PHE A 34 51.59 5.24 40.06
CA PHE A 34 51.02 6.22 40.97
C PHE A 34 50.48 7.41 40.17
N PHE A 35 49.27 7.84 40.48
CA PHE A 35 48.60 8.95 39.80
C PHE A 35 48.25 10.07 40.77
N GLY A 36 48.37 11.32 40.32
CA GLY A 36 48.14 12.50 41.15
C GLY A 36 46.66 12.87 41.35
N PRO A 37 46.39 14.00 42.04
CA PRO A 37 45.08 14.41 42.55
C PRO A 37 43.99 14.73 41.51
N ASP A 38 44.31 14.64 40.22
CA ASP A 38 43.35 14.80 39.12
C ASP A 38 42.84 13.44 38.57
N THR A 39 43.19 12.32 39.20
CA THR A 39 42.44 11.06 39.03
C THR A 39 41.12 11.10 39.80
N PRO A 40 40.06 10.44 39.32
CA PRO A 40 38.68 10.67 39.78
C PRO A 40 38.35 10.05 41.14
N THR A 41 39.25 10.12 42.11
CA THR A 41 38.90 9.88 43.51
C THR A 41 39.46 10.98 44.40
N PRO A 42 38.60 11.79 45.05
CA PRO A 42 38.99 12.76 46.09
C PRO A 42 39.62 12.15 47.36
N ASP A 43 39.91 10.85 47.33
CA ASP A 43 40.48 10.07 48.41
C ASP A 43 41.56 9.15 47.81
N ASP A 44 42.68 9.72 47.35
CA ASP A 44 43.90 8.94 47.17
C ASP A 44 44.65 8.86 48.52
N PRO A 45 44.54 7.75 49.27
CA PRO A 45 45.24 7.58 50.53
C PRO A 45 46.73 7.21 50.36
N PHE A 46 47.22 7.02 49.13
CA PHE A 46 48.53 6.44 48.82
C PHE A 46 49.63 7.49 48.67
N ASP A 47 49.34 8.65 48.08
CA ASP A 47 50.29 9.77 47.92
C ASP A 47 49.62 11.13 48.13
N PRO A 48 49.28 11.50 49.38
CA PRO A 48 48.57 12.75 49.68
C PRO A 48 49.38 14.01 49.35
N ASP A 49 50.69 13.87 49.14
CA ASP A 49 51.61 14.98 48.83
C ASP A 49 51.97 15.03 47.32
N GLY A 50 51.59 14.03 46.51
CA GLY A 50 51.86 13.96 45.07
C GLY A 50 53.33 13.72 44.69
N ASN A 51 54.15 13.18 45.59
CA ASN A 51 55.59 13.02 45.37
C ASN A 51 55.97 11.85 44.45
N LEU A 52 55.08 10.90 44.26
CA LEU A 52 55.25 9.72 43.40
C LEU A 52 54.41 9.81 42.12
N GLU A 53 53.82 10.96 41.82
CA GLU A 53 53.03 11.16 40.61
C GLU A 53 53.81 10.70 39.35
N PHE A 54 53.19 9.82 38.56
CA PHE A 54 53.77 9.14 37.39
C PHE A 54 54.97 8.23 37.68
N TYR A 55 55.24 7.84 38.93
CA TYR A 55 56.19 6.77 39.20
C TYR A 55 55.56 5.42 38.87
N GLY A 56 56.35 4.52 38.27
CA GLY A 56 56.03 3.10 38.13
C GLY A 56 56.89 2.27 39.08
N ALA A 57 56.26 1.37 39.85
CA ALA A 57 56.95 0.34 40.60
C ALA A 57 57.07 -0.94 39.77
N TYR A 58 58.30 -1.36 39.50
CA TYR A 58 58.63 -2.51 38.67
C TYR A 58 59.24 -3.63 39.49
N ARG A 59 58.84 -4.86 39.21
CA ARG A 59 59.46 -6.07 39.73
C ARG A 59 60.33 -6.71 38.67
N ILE A 60 61.61 -6.87 38.97
CA ILE A 60 62.56 -7.51 38.07
C ILE A 60 62.70 -8.98 38.47
N TYR A 61 62.52 -9.87 37.51
CA TYR A 61 62.60 -11.32 37.70
C TYR A 61 63.75 -11.92 36.89
N ALA A 62 64.49 -12.83 37.51
CA ALA A 62 65.32 -13.81 36.81
C ALA A 62 64.44 -14.97 36.33
N ASN A 63 64.54 -15.34 35.05
CA ASN A 63 63.71 -16.38 34.44
C ASN A 63 64.48 -17.69 34.25
N PHE A 64 63.78 -18.80 34.44
CA PHE A 64 64.34 -20.15 34.42
C PHE A 64 63.56 -21.09 33.51
N THR A 65 64.11 -22.28 33.27
CA THR A 65 63.47 -23.35 32.49
C THR A 65 63.01 -24.54 33.34
N ASN A 66 63.39 -24.56 34.64
CA ASN A 66 63.00 -25.61 35.57
C ASN A 66 62.67 -25.04 36.96
N GLU A 67 61.59 -25.52 37.57
CA GLU A 67 61.06 -25.06 38.85
C GLU A 67 62.03 -25.28 40.03
N SER A 68 62.91 -26.27 39.91
CA SER A 68 63.90 -26.61 40.93
C SER A 68 65.19 -25.80 40.82
N ASP A 69 65.37 -25.01 39.76
CA ASP A 69 66.56 -24.17 39.62
C ASP A 69 66.55 -23.08 40.69
N ALA A 70 67.72 -22.80 41.25
CA ALA A 70 67.82 -21.87 42.36
C ALA A 70 68.84 -20.77 42.09
N LEU A 71 68.37 -19.52 42.19
CA LEU A 71 69.21 -18.34 42.10
C LEU A 71 69.98 -18.16 43.41
N SER A 72 71.28 -18.38 43.34
CA SER A 72 72.14 -18.31 44.53
C SER A 72 72.76 -16.93 44.73
N ALA A 73 73.08 -16.22 43.65
CA ALA A 73 73.67 -14.90 43.74
C ALA A 73 73.39 -14.04 42.50
N LEU A 74 73.30 -12.73 42.74
CA LEU A 74 73.57 -11.66 41.79
C LEU A 74 74.97 -11.14 42.07
N TYR A 75 75.77 -10.91 41.05
CA TYR A 75 77.15 -10.47 41.26
C TYR A 75 77.72 -9.67 40.10
N SER A 76 78.81 -8.98 40.40
CA SER A 76 79.78 -8.44 39.46
C SER A 76 81.18 -8.57 40.04
N ASP A 77 82.13 -8.91 39.19
CA ASP A 77 83.57 -8.94 39.45
C ASP A 77 84.30 -8.57 38.15
N VAL A 78 84.36 -7.26 37.87
CA VAL A 78 85.03 -6.68 36.71
C VAL A 78 86.54 -6.91 36.82
N GLY A 79 87.10 -6.81 38.03
CA GLY A 79 88.54 -6.83 38.24
C GLY A 79 89.18 -8.21 38.03
N SER A 80 88.52 -9.27 38.51
CA SER A 80 89.07 -10.63 38.54
C SER A 80 88.45 -11.54 37.48
N LEU A 81 87.15 -11.43 37.25
CA LEU A 81 86.41 -12.29 36.31
C LEU A 81 86.10 -11.60 34.97
N GLY A 82 86.29 -10.28 34.86
CA GLY A 82 85.99 -9.52 33.64
C GLY A 82 84.50 -9.47 33.31
N THR A 83 83.63 -9.69 34.31
CA THR A 83 82.18 -9.60 34.13
C THR A 83 81.72 -8.14 33.99
N PRO A 84 80.55 -7.87 33.38
CA PRO A 84 79.93 -6.54 33.38
C PRO A 84 79.62 -6.05 34.81
N SER A 85 79.54 -4.72 34.98
CA SER A 85 79.16 -4.10 36.24
C SER A 85 77.68 -4.36 36.57
N MET A 86 77.38 -4.45 37.87
CA MET A 86 76.01 -4.58 38.38
C MET A 86 75.45 -3.22 38.75
N TYR A 87 74.24 -2.88 38.31
CA TYR A 87 73.60 -1.59 38.60
C TYR A 87 72.09 -1.59 38.32
N ILE A 88 71.41 -0.63 38.93
CA ILE A 88 70.13 -0.07 38.47
C ILE A 88 70.46 1.36 38.05
N ASP A 89 70.14 1.75 36.82
CA ASP A 89 70.35 3.11 36.32
C ASP A 89 68.99 3.69 35.91
N ALA A 90 68.46 4.59 36.73
CA ALA A 90 67.20 5.29 36.51
C ALA A 90 67.49 6.81 36.39
N PRO A 91 67.68 7.35 35.18
CA PRO A 91 68.18 8.71 34.96
C PRO A 91 67.30 9.83 35.53
N CYS A 92 65.98 9.62 35.61
CA CYS A 92 65.05 10.58 36.22
C CYS A 92 65.06 10.51 37.77
N GLY A 93 65.76 9.52 38.33
CA GLY A 93 65.76 9.18 39.75
C GLY A 93 64.85 8.01 40.07
N CYS A 94 64.90 7.55 41.30
CA CYS A 94 64.01 6.50 41.81
C CYS A 94 63.57 6.82 43.23
N HIS A 95 62.44 6.24 43.62
CA HIS A 95 61.95 6.30 44.97
C HIS A 95 62.82 5.40 45.85
N ASN A 96 63.53 6.03 46.79
CA ASN A 96 64.46 5.36 47.70
C ASN A 96 64.43 6.05 49.08
N PRO A 97 63.33 5.94 49.83
CA PRO A 97 63.22 6.56 51.15
C PRO A 97 64.16 5.91 52.17
N VAL A 98 64.64 4.68 51.93
CA VAL A 98 65.58 3.98 52.81
C VAL A 98 66.98 3.95 52.22
N THR A 99 67.76 4.98 52.53
CA THR A 99 69.13 5.12 52.01
C THR A 99 70.17 4.18 52.64
N GLY A 100 69.75 3.15 53.40
CA GLY A 100 70.61 2.35 54.27
C GLY A 100 71.27 1.14 53.60
N SER A 101 70.69 0.61 52.53
CA SER A 101 71.11 -0.66 51.92
C SER A 101 70.79 -0.71 50.43
N TYR A 102 71.54 -1.51 49.67
CA TYR A 102 71.22 -1.87 48.26
C TYR A 102 70.40 -3.16 48.18
N ALA A 103 70.56 -4.03 49.18
CA ALA A 103 69.86 -5.30 49.26
C ALA A 103 68.71 -5.18 50.27
N MET A 104 67.61 -5.87 50.00
CA MET A 104 66.46 -5.93 50.89
C MET A 104 66.88 -6.22 52.34
N ASP A 105 66.43 -5.38 53.26
CA ASP A 105 66.60 -5.57 54.70
C ASP A 105 65.28 -5.36 55.46
N ALA A 106 65.31 -5.32 56.78
CA ALA A 106 64.11 -5.16 57.62
C ALA A 106 63.30 -3.87 57.35
N SER A 107 63.86 -2.89 56.62
CA SER A 107 63.22 -1.62 56.27
C SER A 107 62.31 -1.68 55.04
N ASN A 108 62.19 -2.84 54.37
CA ASN A 108 61.32 -3.06 53.21
C ASN A 108 60.08 -3.94 53.52
N PRO A 109 59.19 -3.59 54.49
CA PRO A 109 58.08 -4.45 54.89
C PRO A 109 56.90 -4.40 53.91
N SER A 110 56.04 -5.43 53.95
CA SER A 110 54.71 -5.38 53.32
C SER A 110 53.73 -4.53 54.13
N THR A 111 52.66 -4.06 53.47
CA THR A 111 51.56 -3.27 54.05
C THR A 111 50.81 -3.91 55.23
N ILE A 112 51.05 -5.18 55.58
CA ILE A 112 50.29 -5.91 56.61
C ILE A 112 50.56 -5.39 58.04
N TRP A 113 51.65 -4.64 58.29
CA TRP A 113 52.09 -4.31 59.64
C TRP A 113 52.22 -2.83 60.00
N MET A 114 52.08 -1.91 59.05
CA MET A 114 52.33 -0.49 59.28
C MET A 114 51.22 0.35 58.68
N GLY A 115 50.74 1.35 59.43
CA GLY A 115 49.82 2.38 58.96
C GLY A 115 50.46 3.30 57.90
N PRO A 116 50.58 4.62 58.11
CA PRO A 116 50.89 5.62 57.08
C PRO A 116 52.35 5.63 56.57
N PHE A 117 53.01 4.46 56.46
CA PHE A 117 54.40 4.32 56.01
C PHE A 117 54.48 3.55 54.67
N LEU A 118 53.53 3.82 53.77
CA LEU A 118 53.45 3.17 52.46
C LEU A 118 54.63 3.51 51.55
N ASP A 119 55.31 4.64 51.76
CA ASP A 119 56.53 5.01 51.02
C ASP A 119 57.60 3.91 51.07
N TRP A 120 57.67 3.12 52.16
CA TRP A 120 58.71 2.11 52.34
C TRP A 120 58.40 0.78 51.63
N GLU A 121 57.13 0.52 51.30
CA GLU A 121 56.73 -0.67 50.54
C GLU A 121 57.27 -0.60 49.11
N TYR A 122 57.29 0.59 48.53
CA TYR A 122 57.72 0.85 47.16
C TYR A 122 59.17 1.36 47.06
N ASP A 123 59.96 1.14 48.11
CA ASP A 123 61.40 1.41 48.09
C ASP A 123 62.11 0.63 46.98
N THR A 124 63.18 1.21 46.43
CA THR A 124 63.99 0.57 45.39
C THR A 124 65.08 -0.27 46.04
N TYR A 125 65.09 -1.58 45.78
CA TYR A 125 66.05 -2.51 46.37
C TYR A 125 66.34 -3.69 45.44
N MET A 126 67.46 -4.37 45.68
CA MET A 126 67.78 -5.67 45.09
C MET A 126 67.49 -6.82 46.08
N THR A 127 67.12 -8.00 45.60
CA THR A 127 66.73 -9.13 46.44
C THR A 127 67.03 -10.47 45.77
N ILE A 128 66.76 -11.57 46.48
CA ILE A 128 66.69 -12.92 45.89
C ILE A 128 65.40 -13.57 46.39
N GLY A 129 64.36 -13.44 45.57
CA GLY A 129 63.05 -14.06 45.70
C GLY A 129 62.22 -13.65 46.91
N MET A 130 62.64 -12.61 47.65
CA MET A 130 61.81 -12.03 48.69
C MET A 130 61.06 -10.81 48.15
N PRO A 131 59.71 -10.82 48.13
CA PRO A 131 58.91 -9.68 47.70
C PRO A 131 58.77 -8.59 48.77
N SER A 132 59.04 -8.91 50.04
CA SER A 132 59.10 -7.96 51.15
C SER A 132 59.91 -8.56 52.30
N SER A 133 60.37 -7.74 53.23
CA SER A 133 61.23 -8.15 54.35
C SER A 133 60.56 -9.05 55.37
N ASP A 134 59.23 -9.02 55.42
CA ASP A 134 58.36 -9.85 56.25
C ASP A 134 57.79 -11.08 55.52
N ALA A 135 58.12 -11.25 54.24
CA ALA A 135 57.74 -12.44 53.48
C ALA A 135 58.44 -13.70 54.00
N PRO A 136 57.81 -14.90 53.88
CA PRO A 136 58.46 -16.15 54.26
C PRO A 136 59.75 -16.38 53.47
N GLY A 137 60.88 -16.53 54.16
CA GLY A 137 62.18 -16.72 53.52
C GLY A 137 63.34 -16.28 54.40
N PHE A 138 64.50 -16.12 53.78
CA PHE A 138 65.68 -15.54 54.41
C PHE A 138 66.17 -14.35 53.61
N LEU A 139 66.42 -13.24 54.32
CA LEU A 139 66.93 -12.00 53.72
C LEU A 139 68.26 -12.26 52.98
N PRO A 140 68.45 -11.64 51.81
CA PRO A 140 69.70 -11.75 51.08
C PRO A 140 70.87 -11.18 51.89
N GLN A 141 72.08 -11.65 51.61
CA GLN A 141 73.31 -11.15 52.19
C GLN A 141 74.13 -10.43 51.13
N GLY A 142 74.83 -9.36 51.51
CA GLY A 142 75.65 -8.56 50.60
C GLY A 142 77.13 -8.59 50.95
N VAL A 143 77.99 -8.61 49.95
CA VAL A 143 79.44 -8.40 50.09
C VAL A 143 79.95 -7.50 48.97
N GLY A 144 80.87 -6.58 49.29
CA GLY A 144 81.42 -5.65 48.30
C GLY A 144 80.44 -4.58 47.79
N LEU A 145 79.25 -4.47 48.39
CA LEU A 145 78.28 -3.42 48.07
C LEU A 145 78.68 -2.08 48.72
N PRO A 146 78.32 -0.93 48.14
CA PRO A 146 78.54 0.37 48.76
C PRO A 146 77.82 0.49 50.12
N THR A 147 78.38 1.32 51.01
CA THR A 147 77.89 1.46 52.40
C THR A 147 76.70 2.40 52.57
N ASN A 148 76.33 3.15 51.53
CA ASN A 148 75.20 4.09 51.53
C ASN A 148 74.31 3.78 50.34
N GLY A 149 73.08 3.33 50.59
CA GLY A 149 72.09 2.97 49.59
C GLY A 149 71.45 4.15 48.85
N ALA A 150 71.72 5.40 49.26
CA ALA A 150 71.07 6.59 48.68
C ALA A 150 71.12 6.66 47.15
N ASN A 151 72.19 6.15 46.54
CA ASN A 151 72.46 6.25 45.11
C ASN A 151 72.20 4.93 44.37
N ILE A 152 71.35 4.04 44.89
CA ILE A 152 71.08 2.71 44.31
C ILE A 152 70.72 2.75 42.81
N CYS A 153 70.11 3.83 42.35
CA CYS A 153 69.64 4.00 40.97
C CYS A 153 70.60 4.77 40.05
N SER A 154 71.82 5.03 40.50
CA SER A 154 72.87 5.67 39.67
C SER A 154 74.25 5.07 39.89
N ASP A 155 74.44 4.29 40.96
CA ASP A 155 75.73 3.71 41.30
C ASP A 155 76.03 2.46 40.48
N VAL A 156 77.30 2.35 40.08
CA VAL A 156 77.84 1.20 39.35
C VAL A 156 78.68 0.33 40.27
N ILE A 157 78.31 -0.94 40.41
CA ILE A 157 78.97 -1.90 41.29
C ILE A 157 79.87 -2.81 40.44
N ASP A 158 81.17 -2.50 40.42
CA ASP A 158 82.16 -3.26 39.66
C ASP A 158 82.61 -4.56 40.34
N ASN A 159 82.54 -4.62 41.68
CA ASN A 159 82.99 -5.78 42.45
C ASN A 159 82.10 -5.95 43.69
N GLY A 160 81.06 -6.75 43.59
CA GLY A 160 80.11 -6.99 44.67
C GLY A 160 79.16 -8.12 44.35
N SER A 161 78.50 -8.64 45.39
CA SER A 161 77.49 -9.69 45.23
C SER A 161 76.41 -9.59 46.30
N ILE A 162 75.19 -9.91 45.86
CA ILE A 162 74.05 -10.24 46.69
C ILE A 162 73.84 -11.74 46.56
N PHE A 163 73.75 -12.46 47.68
CA PHE A 163 73.64 -13.91 47.66
C PHE A 163 72.70 -14.43 48.74
N SER A 164 72.17 -15.62 48.50
CA SER A 164 71.29 -16.33 49.42
C SER A 164 72.05 -17.45 50.13
N VAL A 165 71.88 -17.56 51.45
CA VAL A 165 72.58 -18.55 52.28
C VAL A 165 71.65 -19.70 52.62
N GLY A 166 72.13 -20.93 52.46
CA GLY A 166 71.38 -22.12 52.90
C GLY A 166 70.24 -22.55 51.98
N MET A 167 70.17 -21.98 50.75
CA MET A 167 69.20 -22.36 49.71
C MET A 167 67.76 -22.32 50.20
N PRO A 168 67.31 -21.15 50.67
CA PRO A 168 65.97 -21.01 51.20
C PRO A 168 64.96 -21.12 50.06
N GLN A 169 63.71 -21.46 50.40
CA GLN A 169 62.66 -21.70 49.42
C GLN A 169 62.45 -20.51 48.46
N ASN A 170 62.68 -19.28 48.92
CA ASN A 170 62.57 -18.07 48.09
C ASN A 170 63.63 -18.00 46.97
N SER A 171 64.75 -18.72 47.06
CA SER A 171 65.74 -18.74 45.98
C SER A 171 65.39 -19.65 44.80
N ALA A 172 64.42 -20.55 44.96
CA ALA A 172 64.01 -21.48 43.92
C ALA A 172 63.01 -20.84 42.95
N ALA A 173 63.12 -21.17 41.66
CA ALA A 173 62.30 -20.61 40.58
C ALA A 173 60.81 -20.96 40.68
N GLY A 174 60.47 -22.06 41.35
CA GLY A 174 59.07 -22.42 41.60
C GLY A 174 58.27 -22.67 40.33
N THR A 175 56.95 -22.81 40.47
CA THR A 175 56.06 -23.15 39.34
C THR A 175 55.88 -22.00 38.34
N ASP A 176 56.19 -20.78 38.74
CA ASP A 176 56.21 -19.57 37.91
C ASP A 176 57.53 -19.39 37.16
N LEU A 177 58.53 -20.25 37.41
CA LEU A 177 59.85 -20.26 36.76
C LEU A 177 60.60 -18.93 36.90
N LYS A 178 60.34 -18.19 37.98
CA LYS A 178 60.83 -16.83 38.19
C LYS A 178 61.35 -16.66 39.62
N VAL A 179 62.42 -15.89 39.77
CA VAL A 179 62.91 -15.42 41.07
C VAL A 179 63.02 -13.91 41.04
N LEU A 180 62.38 -13.22 41.98
CA LEU A 180 62.47 -11.76 42.09
C LEU A 180 63.90 -11.34 42.42
N VAL A 181 64.45 -10.37 41.69
CA VAL A 181 65.84 -9.90 41.85
C VAL A 181 65.95 -8.43 42.20
N ALA A 182 64.93 -7.62 41.93
CA ALA A 182 64.85 -6.24 42.37
C ALA A 182 63.41 -5.72 42.33
N GLN A 183 63.16 -4.67 43.11
CA GLN A 183 62.05 -3.75 42.91
C GLN A 183 62.66 -2.39 42.55
N VAL A 184 62.15 -1.75 41.49
CA VAL A 184 62.61 -0.43 41.04
C VAL A 184 61.39 0.46 40.89
N THR A 185 61.35 1.54 41.66
CA THR A 185 60.26 2.51 41.60
C THR A 185 60.80 3.81 41.04
N THR A 186 60.39 4.20 39.83
CA THR A 186 60.99 5.32 39.09
C THR A 186 59.96 6.05 38.23
N CYS A 187 60.24 7.31 37.93
CA CYS A 187 59.46 8.21 37.09
C CYS A 187 59.61 7.98 35.58
N GLY A 188 60.46 7.05 35.13
CA GLY A 188 60.87 7.00 33.74
C GLY A 188 61.64 5.75 33.37
N HIS A 189 62.19 5.74 32.16
CA HIS A 189 63.00 4.63 31.68
C HIS A 189 64.14 4.31 32.63
N PHE A 190 64.44 3.02 32.80
CA PHE A 190 65.59 2.59 33.58
C PHE A 190 66.23 1.34 32.97
N SER A 191 67.47 1.09 33.37
CA SER A 191 68.20 -0.10 32.96
C SER A 191 68.70 -0.90 34.17
N PHE A 192 68.77 -2.21 34.01
CA PHE A 192 69.23 -3.14 35.04
C PHE A 192 70.29 -4.08 34.48
N SER A 193 71.38 -4.27 35.21
CA SER A 193 72.46 -5.18 34.83
C SER A 193 72.95 -5.94 36.06
N ALA A 194 73.11 -7.26 35.92
CA ALA A 194 73.76 -8.11 36.91
C ALA A 194 74.19 -9.44 36.24
N CYS A 195 75.23 -10.08 36.76
CA CYS A 195 75.47 -11.50 36.48
C CYS A 195 74.79 -12.37 37.54
N VAL A 196 74.47 -13.61 37.18
CA VAL A 196 73.78 -14.56 38.06
C VAL A 196 74.61 -15.81 38.29
N GLN A 197 74.53 -16.35 39.49
CA GLN A 197 74.97 -17.71 39.82
C GLN A 197 73.74 -18.56 40.13
N VAL A 198 73.58 -19.66 39.40
CA VAL A 198 72.41 -20.53 39.47
C VAL A 198 72.84 -21.95 39.79
N PHE A 199 72.16 -22.58 40.73
CA PHE A 199 72.28 -24.02 41.00
C PHE A 199 71.23 -24.78 40.21
N ILE A 200 71.70 -25.60 39.28
CA ILE A 200 70.90 -26.33 38.31
C ILE A 200 70.12 -27.43 39.04
N ASN A 201 68.78 -27.42 38.93
CA ASN A 201 67.87 -28.25 39.72
C ASN A 201 68.10 -28.18 41.25
N GLY A 202 68.68 -27.07 41.73
CA GLY A 202 68.96 -26.87 43.16
C GLY A 202 70.19 -27.63 43.68
N ASP A 203 70.97 -28.25 42.81
CA ASP A 203 72.21 -28.95 43.17
C ASP A 203 73.38 -27.96 43.28
N GLN A 204 73.92 -27.79 44.49
CA GLN A 204 75.02 -26.85 44.77
C GLN A 204 76.35 -27.22 44.10
N GLU A 205 76.48 -28.45 43.61
CA GLU A 205 77.67 -28.90 42.87
C GLU A 205 77.56 -28.62 41.35
N VAL A 206 76.36 -28.30 40.85
CA VAL A 206 76.10 -28.04 39.43
C VAL A 206 75.72 -26.58 39.24
N ILE A 207 76.72 -25.76 38.92
CA ILE A 207 76.60 -24.30 38.88
C ILE A 207 76.60 -23.79 37.43
N GLN A 208 75.65 -22.93 37.09
CA GLN A 208 75.68 -22.06 35.92
C GLN A 208 76.01 -20.63 36.34
N TYR A 209 76.96 -20.02 35.64
CA TYR A 209 77.24 -18.59 35.70
C TYR A 209 76.80 -17.97 34.38
N ASP A 210 76.06 -16.87 34.45
CA ASP A 210 75.60 -16.18 33.24
C ASP A 210 75.49 -14.68 33.45
N CYS A 211 75.69 -13.92 32.38
CA CYS A 211 75.59 -12.46 32.35
C CYS A 211 74.75 -12.07 31.12
N PRO A 212 73.42 -11.93 31.26
CA PRO A 212 72.49 -11.81 30.14
C PRO A 212 72.59 -10.47 29.39
N GLY A 213 73.41 -9.53 29.87
CA GLY A 213 73.48 -8.17 29.36
C GLY A 213 72.56 -7.22 30.13
N VAL A 214 72.30 -6.06 29.53
CA VAL A 214 71.48 -4.99 30.12
C VAL A 214 70.01 -5.22 29.78
N LEU A 215 69.15 -5.20 30.80
CA LEU A 215 67.69 -5.11 30.65
C LEU A 215 67.32 -3.63 30.57
N GLU A 216 66.79 -3.19 29.43
CA GLU A 216 66.22 -1.86 29.24
C GLU A 216 64.71 -1.91 29.49
N VAL A 217 64.19 -1.05 30.37
CA VAL A 217 62.77 -0.99 30.72
C VAL A 217 62.17 0.33 30.26
N THR A 218 61.13 0.24 29.44
CA THR A 218 60.40 1.41 28.96
C THR A 218 59.29 1.74 29.97
N HIS A 219 59.25 2.98 30.49
CA HIS A 219 58.19 3.42 31.37
C HIS A 219 56.96 3.81 30.55
N VAL A 220 55.78 3.66 31.13
CA VAL A 220 54.49 3.88 30.45
C VAL A 220 54.22 5.37 30.25
N TYR A 221 54.78 6.19 31.14
CA TYR A 221 54.82 7.65 31.03
C TYR A 221 56.25 8.11 30.73
N ASP A 222 56.40 9.19 29.98
CA ASP A 222 57.67 9.90 29.81
C ASP A 222 57.39 11.40 30.00
N ASP A 223 58.04 12.01 31.00
CA ASP A 223 57.79 13.40 31.42
C ASP A 223 56.29 13.72 31.69
N GLY A 224 55.51 12.73 32.17
CA GLY A 224 54.09 12.88 32.51
C GLY A 224 53.13 12.72 31.33
N GLU A 225 53.64 12.46 30.13
CA GLU A 225 52.84 12.14 28.95
C GLU A 225 52.84 10.62 28.74
N CYS A 226 51.69 10.05 28.38
CA CYS A 226 51.63 8.64 28.07
C CYS A 226 52.40 8.33 26.77
N VAL A 227 53.19 7.24 26.78
CA VAL A 227 53.96 6.80 25.61
C VAL A 227 53.10 6.03 24.59
N ASN A 228 52.04 5.35 25.05
CA ASN A 228 51.08 4.61 24.24
C ASN A 228 49.66 5.10 24.54
N ASP A 229 49.22 6.13 23.81
CA ASP A 229 47.88 6.72 23.93
C ASP A 229 47.29 6.83 22.51
N ALA A 230 46.41 5.88 22.18
CA ALA A 230 45.86 5.72 20.84
C ALA A 230 44.77 6.75 20.52
N ASP A 231 44.01 7.20 21.51
CA ASP A 231 42.86 8.10 21.33
C ASP A 231 43.16 9.56 21.73
N GLY A 232 44.26 9.79 22.44
CA GLY A 232 44.80 11.09 22.80
C GLY A 232 44.12 11.72 24.02
N ASP A 233 43.45 10.92 24.86
CA ASP A 233 42.75 11.41 26.06
C ASP A 233 43.67 11.61 27.28
N GLY A 234 44.94 11.20 27.18
CA GLY A 234 45.96 11.32 28.21
C GLY A 234 46.05 10.11 29.15
N ILE A 235 45.26 9.07 28.92
CA ILE A 235 45.30 7.79 29.62
C ILE A 235 45.97 6.78 28.71
N CYS A 236 46.95 6.03 29.22
CA CYS A 236 47.59 5.01 28.40
C CYS A 236 46.65 3.87 28.02
N ASP A 237 46.84 3.32 26.82
CA ASP A 237 46.10 2.17 26.27
C ASP A 237 46.01 1.01 27.29
N GLU A 238 47.07 0.76 28.06
CA GLU A 238 47.09 -0.31 29.06
C GLU A 238 46.23 -0.03 30.31
N PHE A 239 45.81 1.22 30.52
CA PHE A 239 44.98 1.70 31.62
C PHE A 239 43.57 2.10 31.20
N GLU A 240 43.23 1.98 29.91
CA GLU A 240 41.91 2.30 29.43
C GLU A 240 40.83 1.36 29.99
N VAL A 241 39.69 1.95 30.38
CA VAL A 241 38.47 1.23 30.72
C VAL A 241 37.52 1.34 29.54
N ILE A 242 37.34 0.22 28.85
CA ILE A 242 36.44 0.13 27.70
C ILE A 242 34.98 0.22 28.17
N GLY A 243 34.25 1.21 27.69
CA GLY A 243 32.83 1.39 27.98
C GLY A 243 32.18 2.47 27.11
N CYS A 244 31.11 3.08 27.61
CA CYS A 244 30.49 4.24 26.96
C CYS A 244 30.58 5.45 27.89
N MET A 245 31.18 6.54 27.41
CA MET A 245 31.39 7.78 28.16
C MET A 245 30.24 8.78 28.02
N GLU A 246 29.26 8.50 27.18
CA GLU A 246 28.12 9.40 26.94
C GLU A 246 27.01 9.16 27.98
N GLU A 247 26.75 10.13 28.86
CA GLU A 247 25.73 10.04 29.92
C GLU A 247 24.32 9.71 29.40
N ASP A 248 24.05 10.06 28.15
CA ASP A 248 22.76 9.83 27.50
C ASP A 248 22.61 8.39 26.99
N ALA A 249 23.66 7.57 26.99
CA ALA A 249 23.61 6.19 26.53
C ALA A 249 23.06 5.22 27.59
N CYS A 250 22.39 4.17 27.14
CA CYS A 250 21.78 3.15 27.97
C CYS A 250 22.81 2.29 28.72
N ASN A 251 24.02 2.18 28.17
CA ASN A 251 25.16 1.48 28.75
C ASN A 251 26.25 2.45 29.22
N TYR A 252 25.89 3.70 29.55
CA TYR A 252 26.82 4.67 30.14
C TYR A 252 27.56 4.06 31.33
N ASP A 253 28.89 4.15 31.29
CA ASP A 253 29.79 3.71 32.34
C ASP A 253 30.65 4.91 32.78
N PRO A 254 30.46 5.44 34.00
CA PRO A 254 31.24 6.57 34.50
C PRO A 254 32.71 6.25 34.76
N GLU A 255 33.10 4.97 34.74
CA GLU A 255 34.50 4.55 34.83
C GLU A 255 35.16 4.39 33.46
N ALA A 256 34.41 4.49 32.36
CA ALA A 256 34.95 4.36 31.01
C ALA A 256 35.87 5.52 30.65
N THR A 257 37.00 5.18 30.02
CA THR A 257 37.96 6.12 29.45
C THR A 257 38.10 5.93 27.95
N ASP A 258 37.64 4.80 27.41
CA ASP A 258 37.64 4.53 25.97
C ASP A 258 36.23 4.09 25.50
N ASN A 259 35.76 4.70 24.41
CA ASN A 259 34.48 4.41 23.75
C ASN A 259 34.51 3.24 22.75
N THR A 260 35.62 2.52 22.58
CA THR A 260 35.69 1.37 21.65
C THR A 260 34.67 0.26 21.98
N GLY A 261 34.14 0.22 23.20
CA GLY A 261 33.03 -0.66 23.62
C GLY A 261 31.67 -0.31 22.99
N GLY A 262 31.54 0.91 22.48
CA GLY A 262 30.34 1.44 21.83
C GLY A 262 29.26 1.91 22.81
N CYS A 263 28.59 3.00 22.44
CA CYS A 263 27.43 3.52 23.16
C CYS A 263 26.14 2.93 22.60
N ASP A 264 25.35 2.32 23.47
CA ASP A 264 24.04 1.77 23.19
C ASP A 264 22.96 2.80 23.47
N TYR A 265 22.15 3.11 22.45
CA TYR A 265 21.00 4.01 22.54
C TYR A 265 19.68 3.27 22.32
N SER A 266 19.68 1.94 22.37
CA SER A 266 18.50 1.11 22.07
C SER A 266 17.35 1.23 23.07
N CYS A 267 17.61 1.76 24.27
CA CYS A 267 16.57 2.08 25.24
C CYS A 267 15.73 3.30 24.84
N TYR A 268 16.13 4.06 23.83
CA TYR A 268 15.32 5.12 23.23
C TYR A 268 14.39 4.57 22.16
N GLY A 269 13.18 5.10 22.14
CA GLY A 269 12.18 4.84 21.13
C GLY A 269 10.80 5.16 21.66
N CYS A 270 9.76 5.02 20.84
CA CYS A 270 8.43 5.32 21.32
C CYS A 270 7.97 4.33 22.40
N THR A 271 7.70 4.85 23.61
CA THR A 271 7.22 4.07 24.76
C THR A 271 5.69 4.01 24.88
N ASP A 272 4.96 4.73 24.03
CA ASP A 272 3.50 4.76 24.06
C ASP A 272 2.91 3.53 23.36
N GLU A 273 2.24 2.66 24.13
CA GLU A 273 1.60 1.43 23.64
C GLU A 273 0.48 1.68 22.62
N PHE A 274 -0.02 2.91 22.52
CA PHE A 274 -1.05 3.32 21.55
C PHE A 274 -0.49 3.97 20.28
N SER A 275 0.84 4.07 20.15
CA SER A 275 1.49 4.57 18.94
C SER A 275 1.69 3.48 17.88
N CYS A 276 1.81 3.89 16.63
CA CYS A 276 2.03 3.02 15.49
C CYS A 276 3.45 2.45 15.41
N ASN A 277 4.42 3.15 15.99
CA ASN A 277 5.83 2.76 16.03
C ASN A 277 6.30 2.41 17.46
N PHE A 278 5.38 1.95 18.30
CA PHE A 278 5.68 1.48 19.65
C PHE A 278 6.84 0.48 19.63
N ASN A 279 7.86 0.76 20.44
CA ASN A 279 8.99 -0.14 20.65
C ASN A 279 8.93 -0.71 22.07
N ALA A 280 8.60 -2.00 22.19
CA ALA A 280 8.49 -2.68 23.48
C ALA A 280 9.83 -2.78 24.24
N GLU A 281 10.96 -2.63 23.56
CA GLU A 281 12.29 -2.64 24.17
C GLU A 281 12.74 -1.23 24.62
N ALA A 282 12.05 -0.18 24.19
CA ALA A 282 12.35 1.18 24.61
C ALA A 282 11.89 1.39 26.07
N THR A 283 12.75 2.00 26.88
CA THR A 283 12.45 2.40 28.26
C THR A 283 12.39 3.92 28.44
N LEU A 284 12.90 4.69 27.46
CA LEU A 284 12.90 6.14 27.42
C LEU A 284 12.30 6.63 26.10
N ASP A 285 11.34 7.55 26.18
CA ASP A 285 10.72 8.16 25.00
C ASP A 285 11.66 9.20 24.36
N ASP A 286 11.94 9.02 23.08
CA ASP A 286 12.72 9.96 22.26
C ASP A 286 11.84 10.95 21.48
N GLY A 287 10.52 10.90 21.68
CA GLY A 287 9.56 11.71 20.95
C GLY A 287 9.33 11.24 19.52
N SER A 288 9.77 10.03 19.16
CA SER A 288 9.51 9.43 17.85
C SER A 288 8.09 8.90 17.69
N CYS A 289 7.27 8.88 18.74
CA CYS A 289 5.90 8.35 18.71
C CYS A 289 5.06 8.96 17.57
N GLU A 290 4.50 8.06 16.75
CA GLU A 290 3.76 8.37 15.54
C GLU A 290 2.41 7.68 15.59
N TYR A 291 1.35 8.38 15.19
CA TYR A 291 -0.05 7.96 15.43
C TYR A 291 -0.89 7.90 14.15
N THR A 292 -0.28 7.98 12.97
CA THR A 292 -1.00 8.12 11.69
C THR A 292 -0.82 6.95 10.74
N SER A 293 0.28 6.20 10.80
CA SER A 293 0.61 5.15 9.84
C SER A 293 -0.21 3.88 10.02
N CYS A 294 -0.66 3.62 11.25
CA CYS A 294 -1.57 2.55 11.63
C CYS A 294 -3.00 3.04 11.87
N ALA A 295 -3.26 4.31 11.58
CA ALA A 295 -4.56 4.93 11.74
C ALA A 295 -5.40 4.74 10.47
N GLY A 296 -6.69 4.48 10.66
CA GLY A 296 -7.63 4.27 9.57
C GLY A 296 -8.94 3.72 10.13
N CYS A 297 -9.88 3.41 9.24
CA CYS A 297 -11.15 2.86 9.71
C CYS A 297 -11.00 1.42 10.24
N THR A 298 -11.28 1.23 11.53
CA THR A 298 -11.21 -0.08 12.21
C THR A 298 -12.56 -0.82 12.24
N ASP A 299 -13.65 -0.20 11.76
CA ASP A 299 -14.98 -0.80 11.76
C ASP A 299 -15.12 -1.78 10.58
N PRO A 300 -15.29 -3.10 10.81
CA PRO A 300 -15.41 -4.10 9.75
C PRO A 300 -16.67 -3.94 8.88
N VAL A 301 -17.62 -3.10 9.28
CA VAL A 301 -18.84 -2.81 8.50
C VAL A 301 -18.64 -1.63 7.55
N ALA A 302 -17.61 -0.81 7.73
CA ALA A 302 -17.37 0.36 6.89
C ALA A 302 -16.82 0.02 5.50
N CYS A 303 -17.14 0.86 4.52
CA CYS A 303 -16.71 0.73 3.12
C CYS A 303 -15.21 0.87 2.92
N ASN A 304 -14.56 1.69 3.74
CA ASN A 304 -13.11 1.90 3.76
C ASN A 304 -12.43 1.18 4.92
N PHE A 305 -13.03 0.09 5.42
CA PHE A 305 -12.41 -0.74 6.46
C PHE A 305 -10.99 -1.13 6.06
N ASN A 306 -10.04 -0.82 6.94
CA ASN A 306 -8.64 -1.18 6.78
C ASN A 306 -8.28 -2.21 7.84
N MET A 307 -8.07 -3.47 7.42
CA MET A 307 -7.67 -4.54 8.33
C MET A 307 -6.26 -4.36 8.92
N GLU A 308 -5.45 -3.49 8.33
CA GLU A 308 -4.12 -3.12 8.84
C GLU A 308 -4.18 -1.93 9.80
N ALA A 309 -5.33 -1.25 9.93
CA ALA A 309 -5.55 -0.19 10.91
C ALA A 309 -5.96 -0.79 12.25
N TRP A 310 -5.30 -0.35 13.32
CA TRP A 310 -5.60 -0.75 14.71
C TRP A 310 -6.04 0.44 15.56
N LEU A 311 -5.86 1.66 15.03
CA LEU A 311 -6.28 2.91 15.64
C LEU A 311 -7.35 3.57 14.74
N ASP A 312 -8.55 3.78 15.29
CA ASP A 312 -9.63 4.47 14.57
C ASP A 312 -9.33 5.97 14.47
N ASP A 313 -9.28 6.48 13.24
CA ASP A 313 -9.10 7.91 12.95
C ASP A 313 -10.41 8.65 12.68
N GLY A 314 -11.55 7.96 12.80
CA GLY A 314 -12.87 8.52 12.54
C GLY A 314 -13.15 8.75 11.06
N THR A 315 -12.36 8.17 10.14
CA THR A 315 -12.58 8.29 8.69
C THR A 315 -13.52 7.22 8.14
N CYS A 316 -14.10 6.35 8.97
CA CYS A 316 -15.04 5.32 8.53
C CYS A 316 -16.18 5.88 7.67
N GLU A 317 -16.30 5.34 6.46
CA GLU A 317 -17.32 5.69 5.48
C GLU A 317 -18.31 4.53 5.34
N TYR A 318 -19.60 4.84 5.25
CA TYR A 318 -20.67 3.84 5.15
C TYR A 318 -21.57 4.05 3.94
N VAL A 319 -21.22 4.94 3.01
CA VAL A 319 -22.13 5.34 1.92
C VAL A 319 -21.67 4.82 0.56
N THR A 320 -20.36 4.72 0.30
CA THR A 320 -19.82 4.34 -1.02
C THR A 320 -20.03 2.89 -1.41
N CYS A 321 -20.28 2.02 -0.43
CA CYS A 321 -20.61 0.61 -0.59
C CYS A 321 -22.03 0.28 -0.11
N SER A 322 -22.84 1.32 0.11
CA SER A 322 -24.27 1.20 0.37
C SER A 322 -25.04 1.14 -0.93
N GLY A 323 -25.84 0.10 -1.07
CA GLY A 323 -26.70 -0.13 -2.24
C GLY A 323 -27.40 -1.46 -2.09
N CYS A 324 -28.01 -1.93 -3.17
CA CYS A 324 -28.70 -3.22 -3.10
C CYS A 324 -27.71 -4.38 -3.06
N THR A 325 -27.73 -5.15 -1.97
CA THR A 325 -26.86 -6.34 -1.78
C THR A 325 -27.51 -7.66 -2.15
N ASP A 326 -28.80 -7.67 -2.52
CA ASP A 326 -29.53 -8.89 -2.86
C ASP A 326 -29.29 -9.27 -4.34
N PRO A 327 -28.63 -10.40 -4.64
CA PRO A 327 -28.39 -10.83 -6.02
C PRO A 327 -29.66 -11.15 -6.82
N ALA A 328 -30.82 -11.26 -6.17
CA ALA A 328 -32.11 -11.43 -6.83
C ALA A 328 -32.79 -10.11 -7.23
N ALA A 329 -32.22 -8.96 -6.84
CA ALA A 329 -32.76 -7.65 -7.17
C ALA A 329 -32.29 -7.12 -8.53
N CYS A 330 -33.15 -6.34 -9.16
CA CYS A 330 -32.95 -5.76 -10.47
C CYS A 330 -31.93 -4.63 -10.52
N ASN A 331 -31.72 -3.95 -9.39
CA ASN A 331 -30.67 -2.95 -9.19
C ASN A 331 -29.52 -3.48 -8.33
N TYR A 332 -29.29 -4.80 -8.30
CA TYR A 332 -28.12 -5.39 -7.65
C TYR A 332 -26.83 -4.83 -8.25
N GLU A 333 -25.94 -4.34 -7.39
CA GLU A 333 -24.61 -3.89 -7.77
C GLU A 333 -23.54 -4.76 -7.10
N ASP A 334 -22.72 -5.40 -7.93
CA ASP A 334 -21.60 -6.21 -7.45
C ASP A 334 -20.57 -5.31 -6.76
N GLY A 335 -20.33 -5.54 -5.48
CA GLY A 335 -19.43 -4.73 -4.65
C GLY A 335 -20.10 -3.93 -3.53
N MET A 336 -21.44 -3.89 -3.48
CA MET A 336 -22.17 -3.37 -2.33
C MET A 336 -22.10 -4.37 -1.17
N THR A 337 -21.81 -3.87 0.03
CA THR A 337 -21.70 -4.70 1.26
C THR A 337 -22.68 -4.27 2.35
N ILE A 338 -23.29 -3.08 2.21
CA ILE A 338 -24.27 -2.52 3.12
C ILE A 338 -25.59 -2.36 2.37
N ASP A 339 -26.63 -3.08 2.80
CA ASP A 339 -27.98 -2.91 2.27
C ASP A 339 -28.58 -1.56 2.72
N ASP A 340 -28.88 -0.69 1.77
CA ASP A 340 -29.51 0.61 2.02
C ASP A 340 -31.05 0.56 1.90
N GLY A 341 -31.61 -0.61 1.63
CA GLY A 341 -33.05 -0.82 1.47
C GLY A 341 -33.59 -0.30 0.14
N THR A 342 -32.73 -0.02 -0.85
CA THR A 342 -33.14 0.40 -2.20
C THR A 342 -33.34 -0.75 -3.17
N CYS A 343 -33.17 -2.01 -2.75
CA CYS A 343 -33.39 -3.18 -3.59
C CYS A 343 -34.78 -3.18 -4.24
N ILE A 344 -34.80 -3.35 -5.56
CA ILE A 344 -36.00 -3.50 -6.39
C ILE A 344 -36.09 -4.98 -6.79
N LEU A 345 -37.09 -5.68 -6.27
CA LEU A 345 -37.30 -7.11 -6.50
C LEU A 345 -38.43 -7.36 -7.51
N PRO A 346 -38.43 -8.51 -8.21
CA PRO A 346 -39.59 -8.96 -8.96
C PRO A 346 -40.86 -8.98 -8.08
N GLY A 347 -41.91 -8.32 -8.56
CA GLY A 347 -43.18 -8.12 -7.85
C GLY A 347 -43.32 -6.77 -7.14
N ASP A 348 -42.27 -5.96 -7.05
CA ASP A 348 -42.37 -4.60 -6.52
C ASP A 348 -43.17 -3.70 -7.47
N PRO A 349 -43.97 -2.75 -6.94
CA PRO A 349 -44.74 -1.83 -7.76
C PRO A 349 -43.80 -0.89 -8.53
N CYS A 350 -44.13 -0.63 -9.78
CA CYS A 350 -43.39 0.31 -10.62
C CYS A 350 -44.37 1.17 -11.45
N ASP A 351 -43.84 1.97 -12.37
CA ASP A 351 -44.62 2.76 -13.33
C ASP A 351 -43.84 2.70 -14.65
N ASP A 352 -44.39 2.02 -15.66
CA ASP A 352 -43.75 1.87 -16.97
C ASP A 352 -43.96 3.10 -17.88
N GLY A 353 -44.77 4.07 -17.42
CA GLY A 353 -45.11 5.29 -18.12
C GLY A 353 -46.07 5.10 -19.29
N GLU A 354 -46.61 3.90 -19.51
CA GLU A 354 -47.58 3.62 -20.56
C GLU A 354 -49.01 3.89 -20.07
N GLU A 355 -49.80 4.64 -20.84
CA GLU A 355 -51.12 5.11 -20.39
C GLU A 355 -52.19 3.99 -20.32
N TYR A 356 -51.96 2.87 -21.03
CA TYR A 356 -52.94 1.78 -21.20
C TYR A 356 -52.61 0.52 -20.39
N THR A 357 -51.61 0.58 -19.52
CA THR A 357 -51.28 -0.46 -18.55
C THR A 357 -51.78 -0.07 -17.16
N TYR A 358 -52.03 -1.06 -16.31
CA TYR A 358 -52.36 -0.84 -14.91
C TYR A 358 -51.76 -1.94 -14.02
N ASP A 359 -51.66 -1.64 -12.73
CA ASP A 359 -51.04 -2.50 -11.72
C ASP A 359 -49.61 -2.93 -12.13
N ASP A 360 -48.79 -1.97 -12.54
CA ASP A 360 -47.43 -2.24 -13.01
C ASP A 360 -46.54 -2.78 -11.89
N PHE A 361 -45.76 -3.80 -12.22
CA PHE A 361 -44.79 -4.39 -11.32
C PHE A 361 -43.54 -4.82 -12.06
N ILE A 362 -42.46 -4.99 -11.30
CA ILE A 362 -41.19 -5.46 -11.82
C ILE A 362 -41.29 -6.95 -12.14
N GLN A 363 -41.04 -7.32 -13.39
CA GLN A 363 -41.05 -8.71 -13.84
C GLN A 363 -39.74 -9.44 -13.49
N GLU A 364 -39.71 -10.75 -13.70
CA GLU A 364 -38.53 -11.61 -13.48
C GLU A 364 -37.32 -11.23 -14.34
N ASP A 365 -37.55 -10.55 -15.47
CA ASP A 365 -36.49 -10.02 -16.35
C ASP A 365 -36.12 -8.56 -16.05
N CYS A 366 -36.62 -8.02 -14.93
CA CYS A 366 -36.40 -6.65 -14.48
C CYS A 366 -36.99 -5.56 -15.38
N SER A 367 -37.88 -5.92 -16.30
CA SER A 367 -38.75 -4.94 -16.95
C SER A 367 -39.86 -4.49 -16.01
N CYS A 368 -40.27 -3.24 -16.10
CA CYS A 368 -41.50 -2.76 -15.50
C CYS A 368 -42.62 -2.92 -16.54
N THR A 369 -43.68 -3.63 -16.21
CA THR A 369 -44.81 -3.84 -17.12
C THR A 369 -46.09 -4.09 -16.34
N GLY A 370 -47.20 -3.49 -16.78
CA GLY A 370 -48.53 -3.74 -16.24
C GLY A 370 -49.42 -4.66 -17.07
N TYR A 371 -50.62 -4.91 -16.55
CA TYR A 371 -51.69 -5.58 -17.27
C TYR A 371 -52.36 -4.64 -18.26
N GLY A 372 -52.70 -5.15 -19.44
CA GLY A 372 -53.34 -4.37 -20.49
C GLY A 372 -53.77 -5.23 -21.67
N CYS A 373 -54.18 -4.58 -22.75
CA CYS A 373 -54.72 -5.28 -23.90
C CYS A 373 -53.63 -5.60 -24.93
N ASP A 374 -53.40 -6.88 -25.23
CA ASP A 374 -52.45 -7.35 -26.24
C ASP A 374 -53.12 -7.68 -27.59
N ASP A 375 -54.40 -7.37 -27.74
CA ASP A 375 -55.18 -7.59 -28.96
C ASP A 375 -54.97 -6.43 -29.96
N PRO A 376 -54.36 -6.66 -31.13
CA PRO A 376 -54.14 -5.64 -32.16
C PRO A 376 -55.43 -4.96 -32.66
N ASP A 377 -56.59 -5.62 -32.49
CA ASP A 377 -57.89 -5.10 -32.92
C ASP A 377 -58.57 -4.21 -31.87
N ALA A 378 -57.97 -4.06 -30.68
CA ALA A 378 -58.48 -3.20 -29.62
C ALA A 378 -57.95 -1.76 -29.68
N CYS A 379 -58.75 -0.80 -29.22
CA CYS A 379 -58.41 0.62 -29.21
C CYS A 379 -57.31 1.00 -28.22
N ASN A 380 -57.15 0.23 -27.15
CA ASN A 380 -56.09 0.38 -26.16
C ASN A 380 -55.03 -0.72 -26.29
N TYR A 381 -54.80 -1.20 -27.52
CA TYR A 381 -53.75 -2.16 -27.82
C TYR A 381 -52.39 -1.64 -27.36
N ASN A 382 -51.73 -2.43 -26.51
CA ASN A 382 -50.35 -2.25 -26.12
C ASN A 382 -49.59 -3.57 -26.35
N PRO A 383 -48.68 -3.64 -27.33
CA PRO A 383 -47.90 -4.86 -27.61
C PRO A 383 -46.97 -5.30 -26.48
N ASN A 384 -46.69 -4.40 -25.53
CA ASN A 384 -45.79 -4.65 -24.41
C ASN A 384 -46.54 -5.01 -23.12
N ALA A 385 -47.87 -4.92 -23.09
CA ALA A 385 -48.65 -5.20 -21.88
C ALA A 385 -48.74 -6.70 -21.57
N ILE A 386 -48.88 -7.02 -20.28
CA ILE A 386 -49.24 -8.38 -19.85
C ILE A 386 -50.70 -8.63 -20.23
N PRO A 387 -51.02 -9.71 -20.98
CA PRO A 387 -52.37 -9.91 -21.52
C PRO A 387 -53.46 -9.98 -20.43
N ASP A 388 -54.34 -8.99 -20.42
CA ASP A 388 -55.62 -9.03 -19.71
C ASP A 388 -56.78 -8.80 -20.70
N PRO A 389 -57.51 -9.87 -21.11
CA PRO A 389 -58.65 -9.76 -22.02
C PRO A 389 -59.78 -8.87 -21.50
N GLY A 390 -59.87 -8.66 -20.17
CA GLY A 390 -60.87 -7.79 -19.56
C GLY A 390 -60.62 -6.29 -19.77
N SER A 391 -59.38 -5.93 -20.10
CA SER A 391 -58.95 -4.54 -20.31
C SER A 391 -59.20 -4.03 -21.73
N CYS A 392 -59.43 -4.90 -22.71
CA CYS A 392 -59.57 -4.54 -24.11
C CYS A 392 -60.84 -3.73 -24.40
N ASN A 393 -60.66 -2.56 -25.01
CA ASN A 393 -61.72 -1.66 -25.43
C ASN A 393 -61.88 -1.73 -26.96
N TYR A 394 -63.07 -2.10 -27.42
CA TYR A 394 -63.39 -2.19 -28.85
C TYR A 394 -64.44 -1.14 -29.25
N ILE A 395 -64.43 -0.75 -30.53
CA ILE A 395 -65.54 0.02 -31.08
C ILE A 395 -66.81 -0.83 -31.04
N THR A 396 -67.90 -0.23 -30.57
CA THR A 396 -69.22 -0.88 -30.61
C THR A 396 -69.71 -0.95 -32.06
N LEU A 397 -69.88 -2.15 -32.57
CA LEU A 397 -70.38 -2.36 -33.94
C LEU A 397 -71.91 -2.24 -34.00
N TYR A 398 -72.40 -1.62 -35.06
CA TYR A 398 -73.81 -1.49 -35.42
C TYR A 398 -74.07 -2.12 -36.79
N THR A 399 -75.30 -2.00 -37.30
CA THR A 399 -75.68 -2.49 -38.63
C THR A 399 -75.97 -1.32 -39.57
N ILE A 400 -75.57 -1.44 -40.84
CA ILE A 400 -75.95 -0.50 -41.90
C ILE A 400 -77.47 -0.57 -42.13
N VAL A 401 -78.11 0.58 -42.31
CA VAL A 401 -79.54 0.74 -42.61
C VAL A 401 -79.69 1.33 -44.01
N GLY A 402 -80.40 0.62 -44.89
CA GLY A 402 -80.72 1.06 -46.25
C GLY A 402 -81.58 0.02 -46.99
N GLU A 403 -81.88 0.28 -48.25
CA GLU A 403 -82.62 -0.66 -49.10
C GLU A 403 -81.72 -1.83 -49.52
N THR A 404 -82.23 -3.06 -49.40
CA THR A 404 -81.50 -4.27 -49.76
C THR A 404 -81.83 -4.78 -51.15
N ASN A 405 -82.86 -4.24 -51.80
CA ASN A 405 -83.23 -4.58 -53.18
C ASN A 405 -83.26 -3.32 -54.07
N PRO A 406 -82.13 -2.63 -54.27
CA PRO A 406 -82.10 -1.42 -55.08
C PRO A 406 -82.36 -1.72 -56.56
N ASN A 407 -83.02 -0.80 -57.24
CA ASN A 407 -83.13 -0.86 -58.70
C ASN A 407 -81.85 -0.30 -59.34
N ALA A 408 -81.35 -0.93 -60.40
CA ALA A 408 -80.23 -0.37 -61.17
C ALA A 408 -80.56 1.08 -61.61
N ILE A 409 -79.61 2.01 -61.42
CA ILE A 409 -79.75 3.46 -61.72
C ILE A 409 -80.52 4.24 -60.64
N THR A 410 -80.86 3.64 -59.49
CA THR A 410 -81.36 4.40 -58.33
C THR A 410 -80.22 4.95 -57.49
N LEU A 411 -80.42 6.17 -56.96
CA LEU A 411 -79.58 6.78 -55.95
C LEU A 411 -80.28 6.60 -54.61
N LEU A 412 -79.65 5.89 -53.68
CA LEU A 412 -80.22 5.53 -52.40
C LEU A 412 -79.25 5.88 -51.27
N THR A 413 -79.82 6.32 -50.15
CA THR A 413 -79.05 6.69 -48.97
C THR A 413 -78.92 5.47 -48.04
N TYR A 414 -77.70 5.20 -47.61
CA TYR A 414 -77.37 4.22 -46.59
C TYR A 414 -76.83 4.95 -45.37
N SER A 415 -77.21 4.50 -44.19
CA SER A 415 -76.79 5.13 -42.93
C SER A 415 -76.26 4.09 -41.96
N TYR A 416 -75.30 4.52 -41.16
CA TYR A 416 -74.78 3.79 -40.02
C TYR A 416 -74.96 4.67 -38.77
N PRO A 417 -75.28 4.11 -37.58
CA PRO A 417 -75.44 4.91 -36.38
C PRO A 417 -74.24 5.83 -36.12
N ASN A 418 -74.53 7.12 -35.90
CA ASN A 418 -73.50 8.13 -35.69
C ASN A 418 -72.94 8.07 -34.26
N THR A 419 -71.65 7.82 -34.16
CA THR A 419 -70.85 7.99 -32.95
C THR A 419 -70.16 9.35 -33.03
N PRO A 420 -70.42 10.27 -32.08
CA PRO A 420 -69.90 11.63 -32.15
C PRO A 420 -68.38 11.69 -32.31
N GLY A 421 -67.92 12.35 -33.38
CA GLY A 421 -66.49 12.55 -33.65
C GLY A 421 -65.81 11.39 -34.41
N SER A 422 -66.55 10.32 -34.74
CA SER A 422 -66.05 9.27 -35.62
C SER A 422 -66.08 9.69 -37.10
N THR A 423 -65.17 9.12 -37.89
CA THR A 423 -65.16 9.14 -39.35
C THR A 423 -65.48 7.76 -39.90
N TYR A 424 -66.10 7.70 -41.07
CA TYR A 424 -66.58 6.46 -41.65
C TYR A 424 -66.01 6.29 -43.05
N GLU A 425 -65.37 5.15 -43.30
CA GLU A 425 -64.89 4.78 -44.63
C GLU A 425 -65.87 3.79 -45.25
N TRP A 426 -66.45 4.16 -46.38
CA TRP A 426 -67.42 3.34 -47.10
C TRP A 426 -66.79 2.67 -48.32
N VAL A 427 -67.14 1.40 -48.54
CA VAL A 427 -66.68 0.62 -49.70
C VAL A 427 -67.87 -0.10 -50.32
N THR A 428 -68.02 0.01 -51.63
CA THR A 428 -69.12 -0.63 -52.37
C THR A 428 -68.60 -1.59 -53.44
N THR A 429 -69.39 -2.61 -53.75
CA THR A 429 -69.23 -3.43 -54.96
C THR A 429 -70.48 -3.30 -55.83
N PHE A 430 -70.32 -3.03 -57.13
CA PHE A 430 -71.43 -2.75 -58.06
C PHE A 430 -72.30 -1.52 -57.70
N GLY A 431 -71.73 -0.58 -56.94
CA GLY A 431 -72.30 0.74 -56.68
C GLY A 431 -71.21 1.79 -56.61
N ASP A 432 -71.55 3.03 -56.97
CA ASP A 432 -70.66 4.18 -56.87
C ASP A 432 -71.14 5.11 -55.74
N ILE A 433 -70.24 5.49 -54.83
CA ILE A 433 -70.52 6.48 -53.78
C ILE A 433 -70.49 7.87 -54.42
N GLU A 434 -71.63 8.56 -54.39
CA GLU A 434 -71.79 9.88 -55.04
C GLU A 434 -71.62 11.03 -54.05
N ASP A 435 -72.01 10.86 -52.79
CA ASP A 435 -71.86 11.86 -51.73
C ASP A 435 -71.84 11.20 -50.33
N GLY A 436 -71.32 11.92 -49.32
CA GLY A 436 -71.36 11.49 -47.90
C GLY A 436 -70.15 10.68 -47.39
N GLU A 437 -69.12 10.46 -48.21
CA GLU A 437 -67.87 9.78 -47.78
C GLU A 437 -67.23 10.47 -46.57
N GLY A 438 -66.74 9.69 -45.61
CA GLY A 438 -66.22 10.20 -44.34
C GLY A 438 -67.29 10.46 -43.27
N THR A 439 -68.59 10.36 -43.61
CA THR A 439 -69.71 10.61 -42.67
C THR A 439 -70.52 9.34 -42.41
N ASN A 440 -71.37 9.35 -41.38
CA ASN A 440 -72.18 8.19 -40.99
C ASN A 440 -73.35 7.89 -41.98
N GLU A 441 -73.46 8.64 -43.08
CA GLU A 441 -74.50 8.50 -44.08
C GLU A 441 -73.91 8.74 -45.49
N VAL A 442 -74.26 7.90 -46.45
CA VAL A 442 -73.69 7.92 -47.81
C VAL A 442 -74.78 7.74 -48.86
N GLU A 443 -74.66 8.44 -49.99
CA GLU A 443 -75.53 8.25 -51.15
C GLU A 443 -74.83 7.35 -52.18
N VAL A 444 -75.45 6.22 -52.53
CA VAL A 444 -74.89 5.21 -53.44
C VAL A 444 -75.76 5.07 -54.68
N ALA A 445 -75.13 5.18 -55.85
CA ALA A 445 -75.73 4.90 -57.15
C ALA A 445 -75.43 3.45 -57.57
N TRP A 446 -76.46 2.60 -57.56
CA TRP A 446 -76.31 1.18 -57.89
C TRP A 446 -76.33 0.93 -59.40
N TRP A 447 -75.46 0.04 -59.87
CA TRP A 447 -75.37 -0.33 -61.28
C TRP A 447 -75.11 -1.84 -61.45
N GLY A 448 -75.53 -2.41 -62.59
CA GLY A 448 -75.40 -3.86 -62.85
C GLY A 448 -76.71 -4.63 -62.70
N ASP A 449 -76.59 -5.96 -62.67
CA ASP A 449 -77.67 -6.94 -62.62
C ASP A 449 -77.34 -8.15 -61.72
N ASP A 450 -76.46 -7.95 -60.74
CA ASP A 450 -75.89 -8.98 -59.85
C ASP A 450 -75.96 -8.56 -58.36
N GLU A 451 -75.51 -9.43 -57.45
CA GLU A 451 -75.38 -9.14 -56.01
C GLU A 451 -74.24 -8.11 -55.76
N GLY A 452 -74.57 -7.00 -55.09
CA GLY A 452 -73.64 -5.96 -54.66
C GLY A 452 -73.47 -5.94 -53.14
N THR A 453 -72.49 -5.20 -52.65
CA THR A 453 -72.26 -5.01 -51.21
C THR A 453 -71.96 -3.56 -50.89
N ILE A 454 -72.35 -3.14 -49.70
CA ILE A 454 -71.91 -1.89 -49.08
C ILE A 454 -71.33 -2.20 -47.71
N CYS A 455 -70.09 -1.77 -47.47
CA CYS A 455 -69.38 -1.97 -46.21
C CYS A 455 -68.97 -0.62 -45.62
N VAL A 456 -68.88 -0.56 -44.30
CA VAL A 456 -68.41 0.60 -43.55
C VAL A 456 -67.39 0.19 -42.50
N THR A 457 -66.32 0.97 -42.39
CA THR A 457 -65.35 0.90 -41.30
C THR A 457 -65.43 2.21 -40.51
N GLU A 458 -65.77 2.11 -39.23
CA GLU A 458 -65.80 3.27 -38.32
C GLU A 458 -64.41 3.49 -37.71
N THR A 459 -63.92 4.73 -37.73
CA THR A 459 -62.75 5.18 -36.96
C THR A 459 -63.19 6.24 -35.96
N ASN A 460 -62.98 6.02 -34.66
CA ASN A 460 -63.36 7.00 -33.65
C ASN A 460 -62.41 8.21 -33.63
N SER A 461 -62.79 9.27 -32.88
CA SER A 461 -61.96 10.47 -32.74
C SER A 461 -60.55 10.25 -32.15
N GLY A 462 -60.31 9.10 -31.51
CA GLY A 462 -59.01 8.67 -30.98
C GLY A 462 -58.14 7.93 -31.99
N GLY A 463 -58.62 7.71 -33.24
CA GLY A 463 -57.87 7.02 -34.29
C GLY A 463 -57.98 5.50 -34.27
N CYS A 464 -58.75 4.92 -33.35
CA CYS A 464 -59.05 3.49 -33.35
C CYS A 464 -60.07 3.16 -34.45
N SER A 465 -59.84 2.09 -35.20
CA SER A 465 -60.75 1.58 -36.24
C SER A 465 -61.40 0.27 -35.82
N GLY A 466 -62.70 0.14 -36.05
CA GLY A 466 -63.44 -1.10 -35.78
C GLY A 466 -63.34 -2.11 -36.92
N GLU A 467 -63.90 -3.30 -36.71
CA GLU A 467 -64.07 -4.28 -37.78
C GLU A 467 -65.01 -3.74 -38.88
N GLN A 468 -64.76 -4.15 -40.13
CA GLN A 468 -65.60 -3.79 -41.27
C GLN A 468 -66.98 -4.46 -41.18
N VAL A 469 -68.05 -3.66 -41.20
CA VAL A 469 -69.44 -4.14 -41.22
C VAL A 469 -69.99 -4.03 -42.63
N CYS A 470 -70.57 -5.11 -43.17
CA CYS A 470 -71.12 -5.15 -44.53
C CYS A 470 -72.64 -5.42 -44.55
N LEU A 471 -73.30 -4.89 -45.57
CA LEU A 471 -74.67 -5.17 -45.96
C LEU A 471 -74.69 -5.61 -47.43
N ASP A 472 -75.24 -6.80 -47.68
CA ASP A 472 -75.44 -7.32 -49.03
C ASP A 472 -76.71 -6.74 -49.65
N VAL A 473 -76.67 -6.44 -50.95
CA VAL A 473 -77.80 -5.90 -51.72
C VAL A 473 -78.04 -6.68 -53.02
N ASP A 474 -79.30 -6.91 -53.37
CA ASP A 474 -79.72 -7.59 -54.59
C ASP A 474 -80.21 -6.55 -55.63
N ILE A 475 -79.39 -6.31 -56.66
CA ILE A 475 -79.63 -5.21 -57.61
C ILE A 475 -80.62 -5.66 -58.69
N THR A 476 -81.83 -5.11 -58.64
CA THR A 476 -82.85 -5.40 -59.66
C THR A 476 -82.57 -4.61 -60.95
N PRO A 477 -82.35 -5.27 -62.11
CA PRO A 477 -82.11 -4.55 -63.36
C PRO A 477 -83.37 -3.82 -63.84
N VAL A 478 -83.25 -2.51 -64.07
CA VAL A 478 -84.36 -1.70 -64.60
C VAL A 478 -84.49 -1.92 -66.11
N ASN A 479 -85.64 -2.44 -66.53
CA ASN A 479 -86.00 -2.54 -67.94
C ASN A 479 -86.52 -1.18 -68.43
N LEU A 480 -85.85 -0.60 -69.43
CA LEU A 480 -86.04 0.79 -69.90
C LEU A 480 -87.42 1.08 -70.53
N ASP A 481 -88.31 0.09 -70.66
CA ASP A 481 -89.65 0.26 -71.21
C ASP A 481 -90.68 0.81 -70.20
N GLU A 482 -90.36 0.89 -68.89
CA GLU A 482 -91.26 1.42 -67.85
C GLU A 482 -90.94 2.86 -67.39
N LEU A 483 -89.97 3.54 -68.03
CA LEU A 483 -89.76 4.97 -67.80
C LEU A 483 -90.72 5.78 -68.67
N GLY A 484 -91.59 6.58 -68.02
CA GLY A 484 -92.47 7.54 -68.68
C GLY A 484 -91.72 8.50 -69.62
N PRO A 485 -92.44 9.32 -70.43
CA PRO A 485 -91.87 10.05 -71.56
C PRO A 485 -90.65 10.89 -71.15
N VAL A 486 -89.47 10.47 -71.60
CA VAL A 486 -88.20 11.15 -71.36
C VAL A 486 -88.31 12.59 -71.90
N PRO A 487 -88.07 13.64 -71.08
CA PRO A 487 -88.40 15.01 -71.43
C PRO A 487 -87.38 15.68 -72.39
N PHE A 488 -86.37 14.92 -72.84
CA PHE A 488 -85.43 15.37 -73.86
C PHE A 488 -85.16 14.25 -74.88
N ILE A 489 -84.88 14.65 -76.11
CA ILE A 489 -84.58 13.75 -77.22
C ILE A 489 -83.14 13.96 -77.68
N MET A 490 -82.48 12.87 -78.03
CA MET A 490 -81.14 12.88 -78.60
C MET A 490 -81.15 12.28 -80.01
N TYR A 491 -80.51 12.95 -80.96
CA TYR A 491 -80.47 12.48 -82.35
C TYR A 491 -79.26 13.01 -83.15
N PRO A 492 -78.79 12.25 -84.15
CA PRO A 492 -79.17 10.88 -84.45
C PRO A 492 -78.63 9.89 -83.39
N SER A 493 -79.33 8.78 -83.18
CA SER A 493 -78.79 7.62 -82.45
C SER A 493 -78.98 6.41 -83.38
N PRO A 494 -77.90 5.82 -83.95
CA PRO A 494 -76.49 6.10 -83.64
C PRO A 494 -75.95 7.45 -84.17
N ALA A 495 -75.06 8.10 -83.41
CA ALA A 495 -74.32 9.30 -83.82
C ALA A 495 -72.88 8.96 -84.21
N THR A 496 -72.34 9.61 -85.24
CA THR A 496 -70.95 9.38 -85.71
C THR A 496 -70.01 10.55 -85.47
N THR A 497 -70.54 11.77 -85.53
CA THR A 497 -69.74 13.01 -85.46
C THR A 497 -70.39 14.04 -84.55
N THR A 498 -71.71 14.16 -84.62
CA THR A 498 -72.44 15.15 -83.84
C THR A 498 -73.67 14.52 -83.20
N LEU A 499 -73.86 14.79 -81.91
CA LEU A 499 -75.03 14.39 -81.13
C LEU A 499 -75.83 15.64 -80.77
N ASN A 500 -77.06 15.74 -81.29
CA ASN A 500 -77.95 16.84 -80.94
C ASN A 500 -78.81 16.45 -79.76
N ILE A 501 -78.95 17.36 -78.81
CA ILE A 501 -79.77 17.23 -77.62
C ILE A 501 -80.83 18.32 -77.68
N HIS A 502 -82.10 17.92 -77.61
CA HIS A 502 -83.24 18.84 -77.54
C HIS A 502 -84.04 18.57 -76.27
N ALA A 503 -83.98 19.52 -75.35
CA ALA A 503 -84.59 19.48 -74.03
C ALA A 503 -85.53 20.71 -73.86
N PRO A 504 -86.77 20.63 -74.36
CA PRO A 504 -87.67 21.78 -74.43
C PRO A 504 -88.19 22.30 -73.08
N ARG A 505 -87.99 21.56 -71.98
CA ARG A 505 -88.46 21.92 -70.63
C ARG A 505 -87.37 22.50 -69.71
N LEU A 506 -86.21 22.87 -70.24
CA LEU A 506 -85.16 23.48 -69.42
C LEU A 506 -85.49 24.93 -69.05
N GLY A 507 -85.31 25.28 -67.78
CA GLY A 507 -85.46 26.65 -67.26
C GLY A 507 -84.37 27.60 -67.78
N ALA A 508 -84.48 28.89 -67.45
CA ALA A 508 -83.56 29.93 -67.93
C ALA A 508 -82.08 29.73 -67.51
N SER A 509 -81.83 28.84 -66.55
CA SER A 509 -80.49 28.53 -66.00
C SER A 509 -79.69 27.51 -66.84
N GLY A 510 -80.28 26.88 -67.86
CA GLY A 510 -79.61 25.83 -68.64
C GLY A 510 -79.49 24.49 -67.90
N ALA A 511 -78.69 23.55 -68.44
CA ALA A 511 -78.39 22.27 -67.82
C ALA A 511 -76.96 21.81 -68.12
N ILE A 512 -76.39 20.96 -67.27
CA ILE A 512 -75.10 20.30 -67.49
C ILE A 512 -75.37 18.92 -68.09
N VAL A 513 -74.76 18.63 -69.24
CA VAL A 513 -74.73 17.29 -69.83
C VAL A 513 -73.40 16.62 -69.52
N GLN A 514 -73.46 15.42 -68.98
CA GLN A 514 -72.33 14.51 -68.77
C GLN A 514 -72.49 13.26 -69.65
N ILE A 515 -71.45 12.88 -70.38
CA ILE A 515 -71.41 11.63 -71.16
C ILE A 515 -70.42 10.69 -70.48
N ARG A 516 -70.87 9.46 -70.17
CA ARG A 516 -70.07 8.40 -69.56
C ARG A 516 -69.99 7.20 -70.50
N ASP A 517 -68.82 6.56 -70.57
CA ASP A 517 -68.63 5.34 -71.35
C ASP A 517 -69.27 4.12 -70.67
N SER A 518 -69.21 2.95 -71.32
CA SER A 518 -69.80 1.71 -70.79
C SER A 518 -69.14 1.19 -69.51
N SER A 519 -68.02 1.78 -69.07
CA SER A 519 -67.36 1.50 -67.79
C SER A 519 -67.71 2.51 -66.70
N GLY A 520 -68.64 3.44 -66.95
CA GLY A 520 -69.05 4.49 -66.00
C GLY A 520 -68.15 5.73 -65.99
N ARG A 521 -67.01 5.70 -66.68
CA ARG A 521 -66.04 6.80 -66.73
C ARG A 521 -66.61 8.00 -67.49
N LEU A 522 -66.54 9.18 -66.87
CA LEU A 522 -66.92 10.45 -67.49
C LEU A 522 -65.96 10.80 -68.64
N VAL A 523 -66.49 10.87 -69.85
CA VAL A 523 -65.73 11.16 -71.08
C VAL A 523 -66.01 12.56 -71.63
N HIS A 524 -67.12 13.19 -71.25
CA HIS A 524 -67.47 14.53 -71.70
C HIS A 524 -68.37 15.24 -70.69
N THR A 525 -68.21 16.55 -70.55
CA THR A 525 -69.13 17.41 -69.79
C THR A 525 -69.29 18.75 -70.48
N SER A 526 -70.51 19.30 -70.52
CA SER A 526 -70.79 20.60 -71.15
C SER A 526 -72.07 21.23 -70.60
N GLU A 527 -72.13 22.56 -70.60
CA GLU A 527 -73.38 23.30 -70.33
C GLU A 527 -74.17 23.49 -71.61
N ILE A 528 -75.48 23.23 -71.54
CA ILE A 528 -76.40 23.29 -72.66
C ILE A 528 -77.62 24.15 -72.33
N GLY A 529 -78.16 24.81 -73.36
CA GLY A 529 -79.51 25.38 -73.32
C GLY A 529 -80.57 24.36 -73.73
N SER A 530 -81.74 24.83 -74.16
CA SER A 530 -82.84 23.95 -74.61
C SER A 530 -82.52 23.13 -75.86
N VAL A 531 -81.58 23.59 -76.70
CA VAL A 531 -81.04 22.85 -77.85
C VAL A 531 -79.53 22.98 -77.84
N ALA A 532 -78.82 21.86 -77.96
CA ALA A 532 -77.38 21.82 -78.09
C ALA A 532 -76.93 20.77 -79.10
N SER A 533 -75.73 20.98 -79.65
CA SER A 533 -75.09 20.10 -80.62
C SER A 533 -73.67 19.82 -80.12
N LEU A 534 -73.41 18.57 -79.75
CA LEU A 534 -72.14 18.14 -79.17
C LEU A 534 -71.31 17.41 -80.23
N ASP A 535 -70.03 17.77 -80.35
CA ASP A 535 -69.07 17.02 -81.16
C ASP A 535 -68.62 15.77 -80.39
N VAL A 536 -68.98 14.60 -80.93
CA VAL A 536 -68.69 13.29 -80.35
C VAL A 536 -67.73 12.47 -81.22
N SER A 537 -67.14 13.09 -82.27
CA SER A 537 -66.23 12.42 -83.22
C SER A 537 -64.96 11.87 -82.57
N GLY A 538 -64.55 12.44 -81.42
CA GLY A 538 -63.39 12.01 -80.65
C GLY A 538 -63.66 10.84 -79.68
N LEU A 539 -64.91 10.43 -79.51
CA LEU A 539 -65.28 9.35 -78.58
C LEU A 539 -65.23 7.98 -79.28
N ALA A 540 -64.83 6.94 -78.53
CA ALA A 540 -64.73 5.58 -79.07
C ALA A 540 -66.11 5.04 -79.45
N ARG A 541 -66.16 4.07 -80.37
CA ARG A 541 -67.42 3.39 -80.73
C ARG A 541 -67.94 2.60 -79.54
N GLY A 542 -69.22 2.77 -79.21
CA GLY A 542 -69.80 2.10 -78.05
C GLY A 542 -71.10 2.73 -77.59
N THR A 543 -71.63 2.17 -76.50
CA THR A 543 -72.81 2.71 -75.82
C THR A 543 -72.35 3.67 -74.73
N TYR A 544 -72.95 4.86 -74.72
CA TYR A 544 -72.68 5.88 -73.72
C TYR A 544 -73.95 6.22 -72.95
N LEU A 545 -73.78 6.56 -71.68
CA LEU A 545 -74.83 7.11 -70.84
C LEU A 545 -74.71 8.63 -70.84
N VAL A 546 -75.78 9.33 -71.21
CA VAL A 546 -75.87 10.78 -71.18
C VAL A 546 -76.73 11.17 -69.98
N LYS A 547 -76.14 11.82 -68.97
CA LYS A 547 -76.80 12.39 -67.79
C LYS A 547 -77.01 13.89 -68.04
N LEU A 548 -78.21 14.39 -67.79
CA LEU A 548 -78.59 15.79 -67.90
C LEU A 548 -79.01 16.29 -66.52
N ILE A 549 -78.33 17.33 -66.04
CA ILE A 549 -78.46 17.87 -64.69
C ILE A 549 -78.98 19.32 -64.82
N SER A 550 -80.18 19.59 -64.33
CA SER A 550 -80.77 20.94 -64.30
C SER A 550 -80.84 21.42 -62.84
N GLU A 551 -80.56 22.70 -62.58
CA GLU A 551 -80.70 23.26 -61.23
C GLU A 551 -82.15 23.10 -60.72
N GLY A 552 -82.32 22.31 -59.66
CA GLY A 552 -83.60 22.10 -58.98
C GLY A 552 -84.50 20.97 -59.51
N GLU A 553 -84.08 20.19 -60.51
CA GLU A 553 -84.78 18.96 -60.95
C GLU A 553 -83.87 17.72 -60.87
N HIS A 554 -84.49 16.53 -60.78
CA HIS A 554 -83.78 15.25 -60.78
C HIS A 554 -82.89 15.07 -62.03
N SER A 555 -81.76 14.41 -61.86
CA SER A 555 -80.88 14.01 -62.97
C SER A 555 -81.65 13.12 -63.94
N LEU A 556 -81.62 13.47 -65.23
CA LEU A 556 -82.27 12.67 -66.28
C LEU A 556 -81.22 11.92 -67.09
N PHE A 557 -81.54 10.71 -67.54
CA PHE A 557 -80.59 9.84 -68.21
C PHE A 557 -81.13 9.35 -69.55
N SER A 558 -80.26 9.25 -70.55
CA SER A 558 -80.59 8.61 -71.83
C SER A 558 -79.35 7.98 -72.44
N ARG A 559 -79.52 6.87 -73.16
CA ARG A 559 -78.41 6.17 -73.83
C ARG A 559 -78.27 6.63 -75.27
N VAL A 560 -77.03 6.79 -75.71
CA VAL A 560 -76.71 7.02 -77.12
C VAL A 560 -75.70 5.98 -77.58
N ILE A 561 -75.88 5.48 -78.79
CA ILE A 561 -74.89 4.63 -79.46
C ILE A 561 -74.02 5.53 -80.33
N LEU A 562 -72.71 5.47 -80.15
CA LEU A 562 -71.74 6.16 -81.01
C LEU A 562 -71.10 5.15 -81.97
N GLN A 563 -71.06 5.48 -83.27
CA GLN A 563 -70.57 4.63 -84.36
C GLN A 563 -69.40 5.22 -85.14
#